data_AF-A0A4Q2YGX1-F1
#
_entry.id   AF-A0A4Q2YGX1-F1
#
_cell.length_a   1.000
_cell.length_b   1.000
_cell.length_c   1.000
_cell.angle_alpha   90.00
_cell.angle_beta   90.00
_cell.angle_gamma   90.00
#
_symmetry.space_group_name_H-M   'P 1'
#
loop_
_entity.id
_entity.type
_entity.pdbx_description
1 polymer ?
#
loop_
_entity_poly.entity_id
_entity_poly.type
_entity_poly.pdbx_seq_one_letter_code
_entity_poly.pdbx_strand_id
1 'polypeptide(L)' 'SIPKSVLASELGTRQETLSRLFAKLRKTGVLKVQGKQILIENPVILRKLFEENLSRPVPGGDR' A
#
# COMPACT_ATOMS: atom_id res chain seq x y z
N SER A 1 -11.50 -9.00 -8.66
CA SER A 1 -11.36 -8.70 -7.21
C SER A 1 -10.19 -9.51 -6.66
N ILE A 2 -9.03 -8.88 -6.41
CA ILE A 2 -7.86 -9.59 -5.85
C ILE A 2 -8.00 -9.65 -4.32
N PRO A 3 -7.93 -10.82 -3.68
CA PRO A 3 -7.99 -10.93 -2.23
C PRO A 3 -6.79 -10.24 -1.56
N LYS A 4 -6.99 -9.67 -0.36
CA LYS A 4 -5.92 -9.06 0.44
C LYS A 4 -4.76 -10.01 0.73
N SER A 5 -5.04 -11.30 0.88
CA SER A 5 -4.04 -12.36 1.09
C SER A 5 -3.14 -12.57 -0.13
N VAL A 6 -3.70 -12.44 -1.34
CA VAL A 6 -2.92 -12.50 -2.59
C VAL A 6 -2.04 -11.26 -2.69
N LEU A 7 -2.59 -10.06 -2.47
CA LEU A 7 -1.79 -8.83 -2.44
C LEU A 7 -0.69 -8.85 -1.37
N ALA A 8 -0.97 -9.40 -0.18
CA ALA A 8 0.04 -9.53 0.87
C ALA A 8 1.18 -10.44 0.42
N SER A 9 0.85 -11.55 -0.23
CA SER A 9 1.82 -12.51 -0.77
C SER A 9 2.65 -11.92 -1.90
N GLU A 10 2.01 -11.25 -2.87
CA GLU A 10 2.68 -10.58 -4.00
C GLU A 10 3.60 -9.43 -3.54
N LEU A 11 3.22 -8.71 -2.48
CA LEU A 11 4.02 -7.62 -1.93
C LEU A 11 5.09 -8.11 -0.94
N GLY A 12 5.18 -9.42 -0.68
CA GLY A 12 6.13 -9.98 0.30
C GLY A 12 5.89 -9.49 1.73
N THR A 13 4.66 -9.10 2.07
CA THR A 13 4.31 -8.53 3.37
C THR A 13 3.35 -9.42 4.15
N ARG A 14 3.35 -9.31 5.48
CA ARG A 14 2.31 -9.95 6.31
C ARG A 14 0.98 -9.24 6.10
N GLN A 15 -0.11 -10.00 6.10
CA GLN A 15 -1.48 -9.47 5.94
C GLN A 15 -1.81 -8.37 6.96
N GLU A 16 -1.30 -8.47 8.19
CA GLU A 16 -1.47 -7.44 9.21
C GLU A 16 -0.76 -6.12 8.85
N THR A 17 0.49 -6.19 8.37
CA THR A 17 1.24 -5.03 7.89
C THR A 17 0.51 -4.36 6.73
N LEU A 18 0.05 -5.15 5.76
CA LEU A 18 -0.73 -4.65 4.63
C LEU A 18 -2.03 -3.98 5.09
N SER A 19 -2.71 -4.56 6.08
CA SER A 19 -3.94 -3.99 6.66
C SER A 19 -3.69 -2.62 7.29
N ARG A 20 -2.59 -2.48 8.06
CA ARG A 20 -2.18 -1.20 8.66
C ARG A 20 -1.85 -0.16 7.59
N LEU A 21 -1.17 -0.56 6.53
CA LEU A 21 -0.84 0.29 5.37
C LEU A 21 -2.09 0.77 4.64
N PHE A 22 -3.02 -0.13 4.32
CA PHE A 22 -4.29 0.23 3.69
C PHE A 22 -5.17 1.10 4.59
N ALA A 23 -5.15 0.90 5.90
CA ALA A 23 -5.83 1.78 6.84
C ALA A 23 -5.28 3.22 6.78
N LYS A 24 -3.96 3.38 6.67
CA LYS A 24 -3.32 4.70 6.52
C LYS A 24 -3.68 5.35 5.17
N LEU A 25 -3.58 4.60 4.07
CA LEU A 25 -3.92 5.10 2.73
C LEU A 25 -5.41 5.43 2.57
N ARG A 26 -6.29 4.72 3.29
CA ARG A 26 -7.72 5.04 3.37
C ARG A 26 -7.97 6.33 4.14
N LYS A 27 -7.29 6.55 5.26
CA LYS A 27 -7.41 7.81 6.03
C LYS A 27 -6.97 9.04 5.21
N THR A 28 -6.03 8.86 4.29
CA THR A 28 -5.56 9.93 3.40
C THR A 28 -6.39 10.09 2.13
N GLY A 29 -7.49 9.34 1.96
CA GLY A 29 -8.38 9.42 0.78
C GLY A 29 -7.75 8.95 -0.53
N VAL A 30 -6.65 8.18 -0.46
CA VAL A 30 -5.93 7.71 -1.66
C VAL A 30 -6.57 6.46 -2.24
N LEU A 31 -7.13 5.61 -1.36
CA LEU A 31 -7.81 4.38 -1.74
C LEU A 31 -9.01 4.10 -0.85
N LYS A 32 -9.95 3.32 -1.38
CA LYS A 32 -11.10 2.78 -0.68
C LYS A 32 -11.10 1.25 -0.77
N VAL A 33 -11.22 0.60 0.38
CA VAL A 33 -11.31 -0.87 0.45
C VAL A 33 -12.76 -1.25 0.63
N GLN A 34 -13.32 -2.01 -0.32
CA GLN A 34 -14.68 -2.55 -0.27
C GLN A 34 -14.61 -4.08 -0.31
N GLY A 35 -14.58 -4.71 0.87
CA GLY A 35 -14.43 -6.16 1.00
C GLY A 35 -13.14 -6.68 0.35
N LYS A 36 -13.28 -7.38 -0.79
CA LYS A 36 -12.18 -7.94 -1.60
C LYS A 36 -11.75 -7.04 -2.76
N GLN A 37 -12.32 -5.84 -2.87
CA GLN A 37 -12.02 -4.87 -3.93
C GLN A 37 -11.27 -3.67 -3.35
N ILE A 38 -10.30 -3.17 -4.11
CA ILE A 38 -9.57 -1.94 -3.80
C ILE A 38 -9.84 -0.97 -4.93
N LEU A 39 -10.42 0.16 -4.59
CA LEU A 39 -10.63 1.27 -5.50
C LEU A 39 -9.54 2.30 -5.23
N ILE A 40 -8.80 2.67 -6.28
CA ILE A 40 -7.86 3.77 -6.22
C ILE A 40 -8.64 5.04 -6.54
N GLU A 41 -8.85 5.90 -5.55
CA GLU A 41 -9.63 7.12 -5.73
C GLU A 41 -8.77 8.23 -6.35
N ASN A 42 -7.47 8.25 -6.05
CA ASN A 42 -6.54 9.22 -6.63
C ASN A 42 -5.20 8.55 -7.03
N PRO A 43 -5.05 8.14 -8.31
CA PRO A 43 -3.83 7.48 -8.77
C PRO A 43 -2.61 8.41 -8.80
N VAL A 44 -2.81 9.73 -8.93
CA VAL A 44 -1.71 10.71 -8.95
C VAL A 44 -1.04 10.80 -7.58
N ILE A 45 -1.83 10.88 -6.52
CA ILE A 45 -1.30 10.89 -5.15
C ILE A 45 -0.62 9.56 -4.83
N LEU A 46 -1.21 8.44 -5.26
CA LEU A 46 -0.60 7.13 -5.05
C LEU A 46 0.77 7.02 -5.72
N ARG A 47 0.91 7.52 -6.96
CA ARG A 47 2.19 7.55 -7.66
C ARG A 47 3.21 8.45 -6.96
N LYS A 48 2.80 9.65 -6.54
CA LYS A 48 3.67 10.55 -5.80
C LYS A 48 4.18 9.91 -4.50
N LEU A 49 3.30 9.27 -3.73
CA LEU A 49 3.69 8.54 -2.52
C LEU A 49 4.68 7.42 -2.82
N PHE A 50 4.49 6.69 -3.93
CA PHE A 50 5.42 5.65 -4.34
C PHE A 50 6.80 6.22 -4.66
N GLU A 51 6.87 7.30 -5.45
CA GLU A 51 8.11 8.00 -5.80
C GLU A 51 8.82 8.54 -4.55
N GLU A 52 8.09 9.18 -3.64
CA GLU A 52 8.63 9.73 -2.39
C GLU A 52 9.22 8.66 -1.46
N ASN A 53 8.66 7.44 -1.46
CA ASN A 53 9.16 6.33 -0.65
C ASN A 53 10.31 5.56 -1.35
N LEU A 54 10.40 5.59 -2.67
CA LEU A 54 11.53 5.05 -3.44
C LEU A 54 12.77 5.92 -3.34
N SER A 55 12.60 7.25 -3.36
CA SER A 55 13.71 8.20 -3.22
C SER A 55 14.22 8.32 -1.79
N ARG A 56 13.51 7.74 -0.81
CA ARG A 56 13.98 7.71 0.58
C ARG A 56 14.90 6.49 0.74
N PRO A 57 16.23 6.68 0.97
CA PRO A 57 17.09 5.54 1.28
C PRO A 57 16.54 4.87 2.54
N VAL A 58 16.35 3.56 2.49
CA VAL A 58 15.91 2.77 3.64
C VAL A 58 16.99 2.92 4.72
N PRO A 59 16.72 3.56 5.87
CA PRO A 59 17.71 3.67 6.92
C PRO A 59 17.91 2.26 7.52
N GLY A 60 19.10 1.68 7.29
CA GLY A 60 19.47 0.35 7.78
C GLY A 60 19.56 -0.75 6.72
N GLY A 61 19.49 -0.42 5.42
CA GLY A 61 19.79 -1.36 4.35
C GLY A 61 21.27 -1.46 4.02
N ASP A 62 22.11 -1.80 5.02
CA ASP A 62 23.45 -2.33 4.76
C ASP A 62 23.36 -3.86 4.82
N ARG A 63 23.98 -4.51 3.83
CA ARG A 63 23.98 -5.96 3.64
C ARG A 63 24.73 -6.68 4.74
#